data_AF-A0A8T3U1C7-F1
#
_entry.id   AF-A0A8T3U1C7-F1
#
_cell.length_a   1.000
_cell.length_b   1.000
_cell.length_c   1.000
_cell.angle_alpha   90.00
_cell.angle_beta   90.00
_cell.angle_gamma   90.00
#
_symmetry.space_group_name_H-M   'P 1'
#
loop_
_entity.id
_entity.type
_entity.pdbx_description
1 polymer ?
#
loop_
_entity_poly.entity_id
_entity_poly.type
_entity_poly.pdbx_seq_one_letter_code
_entity_poly.pdbx_strand_id
1 'polypeptide(L)' 'MLVIFFGIKDSWVETKPKVVFLLKEEVLALFKNFDIIHFKEIEEDRKTALGVEKHWHIYVVIAKKKL' A
#
# COMPACT_ATOMS: atom_id res chain seq x y z
N MET A 1 1.93 14.30 -4.23
CA MET A 1 2.34 13.45 -3.10
C MET A 1 2.41 12.02 -3.60
N LEU A 2 3.53 11.32 -3.37
CA LEU A 2 3.69 9.89 -3.64
C LEU A 2 3.68 9.17 -2.28
N VAL A 3 2.82 8.16 -2.13
CA VAL A 3 2.71 7.36 -0.89
C VAL A 3 2.57 5.89 -1.26
N ILE A 4 3.09 5.02 -0.39
CA ILE A 4 2.94 3.57 -0.48
C ILE A 4 2.24 3.08 0.79
N PHE A 5 1.23 2.23 0.62
CA PHE A 5 0.51 1.57 1.72
C PHE A 5 0.67 0.06 1.61
N PHE A 6 0.68 -0.63 2.75
CA PHE A 6 0.56 -2.09 2.79
C PHE A 6 -0.91 -2.49 2.73
N GLY A 7 -1.21 -3.54 1.98
CA GLY A 7 -2.54 -4.11 1.89
C GLY A 7 -2.71 -5.36 2.75
N ILE A 8 -3.96 -5.73 3.06
CA ILE A 8 -4.26 -6.82 4.01
C ILE A 8 -3.76 -8.22 3.61
N LYS A 9 -3.47 -8.48 2.34
CA LYS A 9 -2.88 -9.75 1.88
C LYS A 9 -1.37 -9.85 2.07
N ASP A 10 -0.72 -8.80 2.58
CA ASP A 10 0.73 -8.79 2.75
C ASP A 10 1.15 -9.81 3.82
N SER A 11 2.20 -10.61 3.56
CA SER A 11 2.62 -11.65 4.53
C SER A 11 3.11 -11.09 5.86
N TRP A 12 3.36 -9.79 5.97
CA TRP A 12 3.67 -9.15 7.26
C TRP A 12 2.47 -8.88 8.16
N VAL A 13 1.23 -9.07 7.69
CA VAL A 13 0.02 -8.89 8.51
C VAL A 13 0.13 -9.61 9.86
N GLU A 14 0.64 -10.84 9.86
CA GLU A 14 0.70 -11.69 11.05
C GLU A 14 1.94 -11.41 11.93
N THR A 15 2.99 -10.82 11.37
CA THR A 15 4.31 -10.73 12.03
C THR A 15 4.70 -9.31 12.42
N LYS A 16 4.00 -8.29 11.93
CA LYS A 16 4.29 -6.87 12.18
C LYS A 16 3.08 -6.15 12.77
N PRO A 17 2.76 -6.36 14.07
CA PRO A 17 1.56 -5.81 14.70
C PRO A 17 1.53 -4.28 14.83
N LYS A 18 2.65 -3.59 14.55
CA LYS A 18 2.76 -2.13 14.56
C LYS A 18 2.59 -1.50 13.17
N VAL A 19 2.39 -2.31 12.14
CA VAL A 19 2.16 -1.84 10.77
C VAL A 19 0.67 -1.82 10.50
N VAL A 20 0.20 -0.77 9.81
CA VAL A 20 -1.19 -0.66 9.37
C VAL A 20 -1.30 -1.27 7.98
N PHE A 21 -2.23 -2.22 7.83
CA PHE A 21 -2.56 -2.88 6.58
C PHE A 21 -3.98 -2.50 6.20
N LEU A 22 -4.19 -2.12 4.94
CA LEU A 22 -5.44 -1.52 4.48
C LEU A 22 -6.11 -2.31 3.38
N LEU A 23 -7.44 -2.27 3.35
CA LEU A 23 -8.23 -2.59 2.16
C LEU A 23 -8.07 -1.50 1.11
N LYS A 24 -8.31 -1.85 -0.15
CA LYS A 24 -8.23 -0.89 -1.27
C LYS A 24 -9.18 0.28 -1.06
N GLU A 25 -10.39 0.00 -0.57
CA GLU A 25 -11.43 0.99 -0.30
C GLU A 25 -11.01 1.96 0.80
N GLU A 26 -10.30 1.48 1.82
CA GLU A 26 -9.75 2.31 2.90
C GLU A 26 -8.65 3.24 2.37
N VAL A 27 -7.77 2.74 1.49
CA VAL A 27 -6.77 3.59 0.83
C VAL A 27 -7.47 4.68 0.01
N LEU A 28 -8.45 4.33 -0.82
CA LEU A 28 -9.19 5.30 -1.63
C LEU A 28 -9.92 6.35 -0.76
N ALA A 29 -10.46 5.94 0.38
CA ALA A 29 -11.14 6.83 1.32
C ALA A 29 -10.21 7.91 1.92
N LEU A 30 -8.93 7.58 2.17
CA LEU A 30 -7.93 8.55 2.64
C LEU A 30 -7.71 9.70 1.63
N PHE A 31 -7.94 9.44 0.35
CA PHE A 31 -7.73 10.39 -0.73
C PHE A 31 -9.01 11.08 -1.23
N LYS A 32 -10.13 11.01 -0.48
CA LYS A 32 -11.41 11.64 -0.89
C LYS A 32 -11.30 13.14 -1.25
N ASN A 33 -10.39 13.85 -0.58
CA ASN A 33 -10.12 15.28 -0.78
C ASN A 33 -8.92 15.57 -1.70
N PHE A 34 -8.49 14.56 -2.47
CA PHE A 34 -7.37 14.65 -3.39
C PHE A 34 -7.83 14.23 -4.80
N ASP A 35 -7.11 14.70 -5.80
CA ASP A 35 -7.17 14.17 -7.14
C ASP A 35 -6.09 13.09 -7.28
N ILE A 36 -6.53 11.84 -7.45
CA ILE A 36 -5.61 10.72 -7.66
C ILE A 36 -5.15 10.75 -9.12
N ILE A 37 -3.85 10.99 -9.31
CA ILE A 37 -3.19 11.01 -10.62
C ILE A 37 -2.79 9.60 -11.04
N HIS A 38 -2.38 8.78 -10.07
CA HIS A 38 -1.99 7.39 -10.31
C HIS A 38 -2.36 6.54 -9.09
N PHE A 39 -2.94 5.37 -9.34
CA PHE A 39 -3.17 4.33 -8.36
C PHE A 39 -2.72 3.00 -8.96
N LYS A 40 -1.82 2.30 -8.28
CA LYS A 40 -1.36 0.98 -8.67
C LYS A 40 -1.38 0.04 -7.47
N GLU A 41 -2.02 -1.10 -7.66
CA GLU A 41 -2.01 -2.22 -6.74
C GLU A 41 -0.99 -3.24 -7.23
N ILE A 42 -0.13 -3.71 -6.34
CA ILE A 42 0.93 -4.67 -6.63
C ILE A 42 0.79 -5.81 -5.62
N GLU A 43 0.61 -7.02 -6.15
CA GLU A 43 0.56 -8.28 -5.39
C GLU A 43 1.59 -9.21 -6.05
N GLU A 44 2.72 -9.44 -5.38
CA GLU A 44 3.82 -10.25 -5.93
C GLU A 44 4.67 -10.89 -4.83
N ASP A 45 5.23 -12.07 -5.13
CA ASP A 45 6.28 -12.65 -4.31
C ASP A 45 7.63 -12.06 -4.72
N ARG A 46 8.33 -11.43 -3.77
CA ARG A 46 9.63 -10.85 -4.00
C ARG A 46 10.46 -10.84 -2.73
N LYS A 47 11.77 -11.01 -2.89
CA LYS A 47 12.73 -10.87 -1.78
C LYS A 47 12.66 -9.49 -1.13
N THR A 48 12.73 -9.47 0.19
CA THR A 48 13.06 -8.30 1.00
C THR A 48 14.48 -7.82 0.72
N ALA A 49 14.82 -6.62 1.21
CA ALA A 49 16.19 -6.11 1.13
C ALA A 49 17.23 -7.03 1.82
N LEU A 50 16.79 -7.90 2.75
CA LEU A 50 17.62 -8.90 3.41
C LEU A 50 17.67 -10.25 2.65
N GLY A 51 17.08 -10.33 1.45
CA GLY A 51 17.07 -11.54 0.63
C GLY A 51 16.03 -12.59 1.02
N VAL A 52 15.21 -12.33 2.06
CA VAL A 52 14.15 -13.23 2.52
C VAL A 52 12.93 -13.12 1.61
N GLU A 53 12.42 -14.24 1.11
CA GLU A 53 11.18 -14.27 0.33
C GLU A 53 10.00 -13.70 1.13
N LYS A 54 9.16 -12.93 0.45
CA LYS A 54 8.02 -12.28 1.06
C LYS A 54 6.91 -12.08 0.03
N HIS A 55 5.69 -12.34 0.46
CA HIS A 55 4.51 -11.94 -0.31
C HIS A 55 4.23 -10.45 -0.05
N TRP A 56 4.36 -9.63 -1.08
CA TRP A 56 4.08 -8.20 -1.02
C TRP A 56 2.67 -7.94 -1.53
N HIS A 57 1.93 -7.14 -0.76
CA HIS A 57 0.69 -6.55 -1.22
C HIS A 57 0.72 -5.07 -0.88
N ILE A 58 0.88 -4.21 -1.89
CA ILE A 58 1.08 -2.77 -1.71
C ILE A 58 0.24 -1.94 -2.67
N TYR A 59 -0.11 -0.75 -2.22
CA TYR A 59 -0.76 0.27 -3.04
C TYR A 59 0.18 1.47 -3.20
N VAL A 60 0.47 1.83 -4.44
CA VAL A 60 1.24 3.01 -4.81
C VAL A 60 0.27 4.09 -5.29
N VAL A 61 0.26 5.25 -4.60
CA VAL A 61 -0.65 6.35 -4.89
C VAL A 61 0.13 7.62 -5.18
N ILE A 62 -0.15 8.25 -6.32
CA ILE A 62 0.26 9.62 -6.63
C ILE A 62 -1.00 10.47 -6.64
N ALA A 63 -1.05 11.46 -5.75
CA ALA A 63 -2.21 12.33 -5.62
C ALA A 63 -1.82 13.80 -5.42
N LYS A 64 -2.68 14.70 -5.88
CA LYS A 64 -2.59 16.16 -5.68
C LYS A 64 -3.73 16.59 -4.77
N LYS A 65 -3.45 17.46 -3.79
CA LYS A 65 -4.50 18.02 -2.94
C LYS A 65 -5.43 18.87 -3.79
N LYS A 66 -6.75 18.69 -3.63
CA LYS A 66 -7.74 19.59 -4.26
C LYS A 66 -7.52 21.01 -3.72
N LEU A 67 -7.67 22.00 -4.59
CA LEU A 67 -7.58 23.42 -4.21
C LEU A 67 -8.81 23.82 -3.38
#